data_AF-A0A2E6PBI3-F1
#
_entry.id   AF-A0A2E6PBI3-F1
#
_cell.length_a   1.000
_cell.length_b   1.000
_cell.length_c   1.000
_cell.angle_alpha   90.00
_cell.angle_beta   90.00
_cell.angle_gamma   90.00
#
_symmetry.space_group_name_H-M   'P 1'
#
loop_
_entity.id
_entity.type
_entity.pdbx_description
1 polymer ?
#
loop_
_entity_poly.entity_id
_entity_poly.type
_entity_poly.pdbx_seq_one_letter_code
_entity_poly.pdbx_strand_id
1 'polypeptide(L)'
;MMPQDCPPMPPDESWMATYGDAITLLMAFFVLLMSFAKVDLEVFDSVSNGIGEHMAKEDRKSEKDHLVKSMKTMMVVEGANEVAKIASDSEGSITLELDTGAFFRPGSADLAEQAYPFMKALYDELSSPLYRNFNINVEGHTDDEPIKTIRYPSNWELSSNRAATVVRFIIAESANDTRMDTNGQKYGVERYRLKATGYADTQPKVPNRDASGNPIKANQIANRRVIIRVNKSSNYNKVKIPKFRRKAKKAAQLENTEINVSKNIDIPIKQIKGTTDSIISNPNEEGIKEFYPVALTNINESAKSVKKKLQEQGAQTKDIMAELM
;
A
#
# COMPACT_ATOMS: atom_id res chain seq x y z
N MET A 1 -3.49 -31.60 99.37
CA MET A 1 -4.41 -31.07 98.35
C MET A 1 -3.63 -29.99 97.60
N MET A 2 -3.12 -30.28 96.40
CA MET A 2 -2.51 -29.23 95.56
C MET A 2 -3.61 -28.53 94.77
N PRO A 3 -3.57 -27.19 94.62
CA PRO A 3 -4.58 -26.43 93.89
C PRO A 3 -4.58 -26.82 92.40
N GLN A 4 -5.77 -26.96 91.80
CA GLN A 4 -5.91 -27.19 90.37
C GLN A 4 -5.63 -25.90 89.60
N ASP A 5 -4.61 -25.91 88.75
CA ASP A 5 -4.36 -24.86 87.76
C ASP A 5 -5.47 -24.87 86.70
N CYS A 6 -6.05 -23.70 86.42
CA CYS A 6 -7.06 -23.55 85.37
C CYS A 6 -6.46 -23.91 84.00
N PRO A 7 -7.20 -24.61 83.12
CA PRO A 7 -6.70 -24.93 81.79
C PRO A 7 -6.41 -23.63 81.01
N PRO A 8 -5.32 -23.57 80.24
CA PRO A 8 -4.97 -22.38 79.46
C PRO A 8 -6.11 -22.07 78.49
N MET A 9 -6.54 -20.80 78.47
CA MET A 9 -7.52 -20.33 77.49
C MET A 9 -6.97 -20.56 76.07
N PRO A 10 -7.81 -20.98 75.12
CA PRO A 10 -7.38 -21.12 73.73
C PRO A 10 -6.87 -19.75 73.22
N PRO A 11 -5.83 -19.75 72.36
CA PRO A 11 -5.26 -18.52 71.83
C PRO A 11 -6.33 -17.70 71.08
N ASP A 12 -6.32 -16.38 71.26
CA ASP A 12 -7.25 -15.47 70.59
C ASP A 12 -6.88 -15.34 69.10
N GLU A 13 -7.71 -15.96 68.26
CA GLU A 13 -7.57 -16.06 66.81
C GLU A 13 -8.26 -14.90 66.05
N SER A 14 -8.86 -13.95 66.77
CA SER A 14 -9.68 -12.87 66.18
C SER A 14 -8.92 -11.97 65.19
N TRP A 15 -7.59 -11.86 65.32
CA TRP A 15 -6.74 -11.10 64.41
C TRP A 15 -6.64 -11.72 63.00
N MET A 16 -6.88 -13.03 62.86
CA MET A 16 -6.85 -13.69 61.55
C MET A 16 -8.00 -13.22 60.65
N ALA A 17 -9.12 -12.84 61.24
CA ALA A 17 -10.27 -12.34 60.49
C ALA A 17 -9.98 -10.98 59.83
N THR A 18 -9.34 -10.05 60.56
CA THR A 18 -8.96 -8.73 60.02
C THR A 18 -7.81 -8.83 59.02
N TYR A 19 -6.88 -9.76 59.23
CA TYR A 19 -5.84 -10.07 58.26
C TYR A 19 -6.41 -10.67 56.96
N GLY A 20 -7.37 -11.60 57.08
CA GLY A 20 -8.07 -12.20 55.94
C GLY A 20 -8.82 -11.15 55.13
N ASP A 21 -9.55 -10.25 55.78
CA ASP A 21 -10.25 -9.15 55.13
C ASP A 21 -9.28 -8.24 54.34
N ALA A 22 -8.17 -7.84 54.96
CA ALA A 22 -7.15 -7.00 54.32
C ALA A 22 -6.52 -7.68 53.07
N ILE A 23 -6.26 -8.98 53.12
CA ILE A 23 -5.75 -9.74 51.96
C ILE A 23 -6.79 -9.80 50.86
N THR A 24 -8.05 -10.06 51.19
CA THR A 24 -9.10 -10.18 50.16
C THR A 24 -9.38 -8.84 49.47
N LEU A 25 -9.34 -7.72 50.20
CA LEU A 25 -9.41 -6.38 49.62
C LEU A 25 -8.22 -6.09 48.70
N LEU A 26 -7.01 -6.48 49.11
CA LEU A 26 -5.82 -6.33 48.29
C LEU A 26 -5.89 -7.19 47.01
N MET A 27 -6.37 -8.43 47.13
CA MET A 27 -6.59 -9.31 45.98
C MET A 27 -7.64 -8.73 45.02
N ALA A 28 -8.78 -8.29 45.53
CA ALA A 28 -9.83 -7.66 44.73
C ALA A 28 -9.33 -6.39 44.03
N PHE A 29 -8.50 -5.60 44.70
CA PHE A 29 -7.84 -4.42 44.13
C PHE A 29 -6.93 -4.78 42.95
N PHE A 30 -6.05 -5.80 43.09
CA PHE A 30 -5.17 -6.22 41.99
C PHE A 30 -5.91 -6.83 40.80
N VAL A 31 -6.99 -7.58 41.04
CA VAL A 31 -7.84 -8.12 39.96
C VAL A 31 -8.53 -6.99 39.18
N LEU A 32 -9.02 -5.96 39.87
CA LEU A 32 -9.61 -4.78 39.23
C LEU A 32 -8.56 -3.96 38.44
N LEU A 33 -7.35 -3.80 38.97
CA LEU A 33 -6.24 -3.17 38.23
C LEU A 33 -5.90 -3.93 36.94
N MET A 34 -5.85 -5.27 37.00
CA MET A 34 -5.58 -6.11 35.83
C MET A 34 -6.68 -6.00 34.76
N SER A 35 -7.94 -5.81 35.17
CA SER A 35 -9.08 -5.62 34.26
C SER A 35 -8.96 -4.36 33.39
N PHE A 36 -8.31 -3.30 33.90
CA PHE A 36 -8.08 -2.06 33.13
C PHE A 36 -6.72 -1.99 32.43
N ALA A 37 -5.83 -2.95 32.71
CA ALA A 37 -4.56 -3.07 32.03
C ALA A 37 -4.79 -3.50 30.57
N LYS A 38 -4.99 -2.53 29.69
CA LYS A 38 -4.85 -2.76 28.26
C LYS A 38 -3.38 -3.09 28.02
N VAL A 39 -3.12 -4.32 27.59
CA VAL A 39 -1.80 -4.70 27.09
C VAL A 39 -1.60 -3.94 25.78
N ASP A 40 -0.88 -2.83 25.87
CA ASP A 40 -0.38 -2.14 24.70
C ASP A 40 0.82 -2.92 24.17
N LEU A 41 0.69 -3.46 22.96
CA LEU A 41 1.73 -4.26 22.32
C LEU A 41 3.01 -3.43 22.09
N GLU A 42 2.90 -2.11 21.95
CA GLU A 42 4.03 -1.21 21.75
C GLU A 42 4.81 -0.97 23.06
N VAL A 43 4.08 -0.87 24.18
CA VAL A 43 4.68 -0.79 25.53
C VAL A 43 5.22 -2.14 25.99
N PHE A 44 4.54 -3.24 25.65
CA PHE A 44 5.04 -4.59 25.91
C PHE A 44 6.31 -4.89 25.11
N ASP A 45 6.38 -4.47 23.83
CA ASP A 45 7.59 -4.58 23.03
C ASP A 45 8.71 -3.69 23.60
N SER A 46 8.44 -2.45 24.00
CA SER A 46 9.48 -1.59 24.60
C SER A 46 9.98 -2.08 25.96
N VAL A 47 9.10 -2.63 26.80
CA VAL A 47 9.47 -3.23 28.10
C VAL A 47 10.16 -4.58 27.91
N SER A 48 9.72 -5.42 26.98
CA SER A 48 10.40 -6.69 26.68
C SER A 48 11.77 -6.45 26.03
N ASN A 49 11.91 -5.40 25.21
CA ASN A 49 13.18 -4.97 24.67
C ASN A 49 14.10 -4.40 25.77
N GLY A 50 13.57 -3.61 26.72
CA GLY A 50 14.34 -3.06 27.84
C GLY A 50 14.74 -4.10 28.90
N ILE A 51 13.89 -5.08 29.19
CA ILE A 51 14.21 -6.24 30.04
C ILE A 51 15.18 -7.18 29.31
N GLY A 52 15.00 -7.34 27.99
CA GLY A 52 15.90 -8.08 27.10
C GLY A 52 17.29 -7.45 27.01
N GLU A 53 17.39 -6.12 27.06
CA GLU A 53 18.66 -5.37 26.99
C GLU A 53 19.59 -5.67 28.17
N HIS A 54 19.03 -5.98 29.34
CA HIS A 54 19.79 -6.27 30.56
C HIS A 54 19.95 -7.76 30.89
N MET A 55 19.07 -8.65 30.39
CA MET A 55 19.15 -10.10 30.68
C MET A 55 19.59 -10.97 29.50
N ALA A 56 19.51 -10.50 28.25
CA ALA A 56 19.77 -11.31 27.06
C ALA A 56 20.99 -10.83 26.26
N LYS A 57 22.14 -10.67 26.93
CA LYS A 57 23.46 -10.52 26.29
C LYS A 57 23.99 -11.85 25.69
N GLU A 58 23.13 -12.63 25.07
CA GLU A 58 23.51 -13.75 24.20
C GLU A 58 22.87 -13.55 22.82
N ASP A 59 23.68 -13.02 21.89
CA ASP A 59 23.69 -13.30 20.45
C ASP A 59 22.38 -13.40 19.65
N ARG A 60 21.33 -12.67 19.99
CA ARG A 60 20.32 -12.28 18.99
C ARG A 60 20.79 -11.04 18.25
N LYS A 61 21.71 -11.25 17.29
CA LYS A 61 21.96 -10.28 16.21
C LYS A 61 20.61 -9.82 15.68
N SER A 62 20.28 -8.54 15.85
CA SER A 62 18.96 -8.04 15.47
C SER A 62 18.76 -8.28 13.97
N GLU A 63 17.57 -8.73 13.54
CA GLU A 63 17.21 -8.83 12.11
C GLU A 63 17.57 -7.53 11.36
N LYS A 64 17.48 -6.40 12.07
CA LYS A 64 17.89 -5.07 11.62
C LYS A 64 19.40 -4.97 11.34
N ASP A 65 20.25 -5.46 12.25
CA ASP A 65 21.71 -5.44 12.09
C ASP A 65 22.14 -6.30 10.91
N HIS A 66 21.47 -7.44 10.73
CA HIS A 66 21.67 -8.28 9.55
C HIS A 66 21.31 -7.52 8.27
N LEU A 67 20.14 -6.87 8.23
CA LEU A 67 19.72 -6.10 7.06
C LEU A 67 20.68 -4.95 6.74
N VAL A 68 21.08 -4.17 7.74
CA VAL A 68 22.06 -3.08 7.55
C VAL A 68 23.38 -3.62 7.01
N LYS A 69 23.85 -4.75 7.56
CA LYS A 69 25.10 -5.37 7.09
C LYS A 69 24.97 -5.86 5.65
N SER A 70 23.91 -6.60 5.32
CA SER A 70 23.67 -7.11 3.96
C SER A 70 23.53 -5.98 2.95
N MET A 71 22.77 -4.94 3.27
CA MET A 71 22.64 -3.77 2.40
C MET A 71 23.97 -3.05 2.19
N LYS A 72 24.80 -2.89 3.24
CA LYS A 72 26.16 -2.34 3.10
C LYS A 72 27.02 -3.21 2.18
N THR A 73 26.98 -4.54 2.35
CA THR A 73 27.72 -5.48 1.49
C THR A 73 27.27 -5.36 0.04
N MET A 74 25.95 -5.31 -0.21
CA MET A 74 25.39 -5.12 -1.53
C MET A 74 25.83 -3.80 -2.17
N MET A 75 25.82 -2.68 -1.43
CA MET A 75 26.29 -1.39 -1.94
C MET A 75 27.75 -1.45 -2.40
N VAL A 76 28.60 -2.21 -1.69
CA VAL A 76 30.00 -2.42 -2.08
C VAL A 76 30.09 -3.29 -3.34
N VAL A 77 29.36 -4.41 -3.38
CA VAL A 77 29.39 -5.36 -4.51
C VAL A 77 28.90 -4.72 -5.80
N GLU A 78 27.81 -3.96 -5.74
CA GLU A 78 27.18 -3.31 -6.90
C GLU A 78 27.82 -1.94 -7.23
N GLY A 79 28.88 -1.53 -6.52
CA GLY A 79 29.57 -0.25 -6.77
C GLY A 79 28.73 1.00 -6.45
N ALA A 80 27.70 0.87 -5.60
CA ALA A 80 26.75 1.93 -5.30
C ALA A 80 27.13 2.82 -4.09
N ASN A 81 28.29 2.60 -3.46
CA ASN A 81 28.70 3.30 -2.22
C ASN A 81 28.73 4.84 -2.33
N GLU A 82 28.98 5.39 -3.52
CA GLU A 82 29.02 6.84 -3.72
C GLU A 82 27.63 7.45 -3.95
N VAL A 83 26.70 6.63 -4.46
CA VAL A 83 25.39 7.07 -4.96
C VAL A 83 24.22 6.57 -4.10
N ALA A 84 24.49 5.71 -3.13
CA ALA A 84 23.53 5.23 -2.14
C ALA A 84 24.11 5.42 -0.74
N LYS A 85 23.25 5.71 0.23
CA LYS A 85 23.62 5.88 1.64
C LYS A 85 22.65 5.12 2.52
N ILE A 86 23.17 4.46 3.55
CA ILE A 86 22.36 3.73 4.51
C ILE A 86 22.49 4.32 5.91
N ALA A 87 21.35 4.48 6.58
CA ALA A 87 21.25 4.87 7.97
C ALA A 87 20.24 3.97 8.69
N SER A 88 20.41 3.81 10.00
CA SER A 88 19.41 3.21 10.89
C SER A 88 19.07 4.25 11.94
N ASP A 89 17.79 4.43 12.25
CA ASP A 89 17.35 5.27 13.37
C ASP A 89 17.21 4.46 14.67
N SER A 90 16.98 5.16 15.78
CA SER A 90 16.79 4.57 17.12
C SER A 90 15.48 3.82 17.27
N GLU A 91 14.47 4.13 16.45
CA GLU A 91 13.19 3.41 16.37
C GLU A 91 13.35 2.09 15.57
N GLY A 92 14.49 1.95 14.91
CA GLY A 92 14.95 0.82 14.12
C GLY A 92 14.24 0.68 12.78
N SER A 93 13.88 1.80 12.16
CA SER A 93 13.72 1.88 10.71
C SER A 93 15.10 2.00 10.05
N ILE A 94 15.25 1.27 8.95
CA ILE A 94 16.44 1.32 8.10
C ILE A 94 16.10 2.19 6.90
N THR A 95 16.93 3.18 6.64
CA THR A 95 16.74 4.15 5.58
C THR A 95 17.85 4.00 4.55
N LEU A 96 17.48 3.67 3.32
CA LEU A 96 18.35 3.66 2.16
C LEU A 96 18.03 4.88 1.30
N GLU A 97 18.96 5.83 1.22
CA GLU A 97 18.88 7.02 0.38
C GLU A 97 19.59 6.74 -0.94
N LEU A 98 18.90 6.95 -2.06
CA LEU A 98 19.40 6.77 -3.42
C LEU A 98 19.50 8.12 -4.13
N ASP A 99 20.64 8.40 -4.73
CA ASP A 99 20.83 9.58 -5.57
C ASP A 99 19.97 9.49 -6.84
N THR A 100 19.24 10.56 -7.15
CA THR A 100 18.35 10.52 -8.32
C THR A 100 19.12 10.42 -9.63
N GLY A 101 20.26 11.11 -9.76
CA GLY A 101 21.03 11.19 -11.00
C GLY A 101 21.66 9.85 -11.39
N ALA A 102 22.01 9.02 -10.41
CA ALA A 102 22.53 7.68 -10.64
C ALA A 102 21.43 6.66 -10.97
N PHE A 103 20.27 6.77 -10.31
CA PHE A 103 19.22 5.74 -10.34
C PHE A 103 18.12 5.98 -11.39
N PHE A 104 17.94 7.22 -11.87
CA PHE A 104 16.88 7.58 -12.81
C PHE A 104 17.40 8.38 -13.99
N ARG A 105 16.70 8.28 -15.12
CA ARG A 105 16.99 9.12 -16.28
C ARG A 105 16.66 10.60 -15.97
N PRO A 106 17.46 11.57 -16.48
CA PRO A 106 17.22 12.99 -16.23
C PRO A 106 15.80 13.42 -16.60
N GLY A 107 15.13 14.15 -15.70
CA GLY A 107 13.76 14.63 -15.91
C GLY A 107 12.69 13.53 -16.03
N SER A 108 13.02 12.26 -15.75
CA SER A 108 12.10 11.13 -15.80
C SER A 108 11.99 10.40 -14.46
N ALA A 109 10.96 9.56 -14.37
CA ALA A 109 10.76 8.56 -13.34
C ALA A 109 11.16 7.14 -13.81
N ASP A 110 11.74 7.00 -15.00
CA ASP A 110 12.28 5.75 -15.50
C ASP A 110 13.64 5.46 -14.86
N LEU A 111 13.84 4.23 -14.39
CA LEU A 111 15.13 3.78 -13.86
C LEU A 111 16.19 3.81 -14.96
N ALA A 112 17.41 4.21 -14.60
CA ALA A 112 18.55 4.11 -15.48
C ALA A 112 19.00 2.65 -15.62
N GLU A 113 19.62 2.28 -16.76
CA GLU A 113 20.03 0.89 -17.03
C GLU A 113 21.03 0.38 -15.98
N GLN A 114 21.97 1.22 -15.57
CA GLN A 114 22.94 0.90 -14.51
C GLN A 114 22.31 0.72 -13.12
N ALA A 115 21.06 1.15 -12.92
CA ALA A 115 20.37 1.02 -11.63
C ALA A 115 19.82 -0.39 -11.40
N TYR A 116 19.55 -1.14 -12.48
CA TYR A 116 18.85 -2.43 -12.41
C TYR A 116 19.58 -3.49 -11.57
N PRO A 117 20.91 -3.70 -11.70
CA PRO A 117 21.64 -4.66 -10.86
C PRO A 117 21.49 -4.38 -9.37
N PHE A 118 21.69 -3.12 -8.96
CA PHE A 118 21.50 -2.71 -7.57
C PHE A 118 20.05 -2.89 -7.11
N MET A 119 19.07 -2.46 -7.90
CA MET A 119 17.66 -2.59 -7.55
C MET A 119 17.25 -4.07 -7.42
N LYS A 120 17.82 -4.95 -8.27
CA LYS A 120 17.61 -6.39 -8.21
C LYS A 120 18.22 -6.99 -6.94
N ALA A 121 19.45 -6.64 -6.61
CA ALA A 121 20.09 -7.08 -5.37
C ALA A 121 19.28 -6.61 -4.15
N LEU A 122 18.81 -5.35 -4.15
CA LEU A 122 17.97 -4.80 -3.09
C LEU A 122 16.68 -5.61 -2.92
N TYR A 123 16.03 -5.94 -4.03
CA TYR A 123 14.87 -6.83 -4.02
C TYR A 123 15.21 -8.20 -3.40
N ASP A 124 16.31 -8.81 -3.82
CA ASP A 124 16.69 -10.14 -3.35
C ASP A 124 16.92 -10.17 -1.83
N GLU A 125 17.54 -9.13 -1.26
CA GLU A 125 17.65 -8.99 0.19
C GLU A 125 16.28 -8.82 0.86
N LEU A 126 15.45 -7.87 0.40
CA LEU A 126 14.15 -7.56 1.01
C LEU A 126 13.11 -8.69 0.86
N SER A 127 13.28 -9.57 -0.13
CA SER A 127 12.43 -10.73 -0.38
C SER A 127 12.64 -11.89 0.58
N SER A 128 13.72 -11.84 1.38
CA SER A 128 14.08 -12.88 2.33
C SER A 128 12.98 -13.13 3.37
N PRO A 129 12.73 -14.40 3.76
CA PRO A 129 11.83 -14.77 4.85
C PRO A 129 12.06 -13.99 6.15
N LEU A 130 13.31 -13.59 6.41
CA LEU A 130 13.71 -12.80 7.59
C LEU A 130 12.99 -11.45 7.68
N TYR A 131 12.56 -10.88 6.55
CA TYR A 131 11.98 -9.53 6.50
C TYR A 131 10.50 -9.51 6.16
N ARG A 132 9.78 -10.64 6.23
CA ARG A 132 8.33 -10.73 5.93
C ARG A 132 7.48 -9.72 6.69
N ASN A 133 7.88 -9.39 7.91
CA ASN A 133 7.17 -8.48 8.79
C ASN A 133 7.58 -7.01 8.62
N PHE A 134 8.48 -6.71 7.67
CA PHE A 134 8.94 -5.35 7.44
C PHE A 134 8.14 -4.69 6.32
N ASN A 135 7.66 -3.48 6.58
CA ASN A 135 7.05 -2.60 5.58
C ASN A 135 8.11 -1.78 4.87
N ILE A 136 7.85 -1.46 3.60
CA ILE A 136 8.74 -0.70 2.72
C ILE A 136 8.00 0.54 2.24
N ASN A 137 8.44 1.70 2.72
CA ASN A 137 7.96 3.01 2.28
C ASN A 137 8.98 3.65 1.35
N VAL A 138 8.59 3.94 0.12
CA VAL A 138 9.41 4.65 -0.85
C VAL A 138 8.96 6.10 -0.93
N GLU A 139 9.90 7.01 -0.76
CA GLU A 139 9.67 8.45 -0.73
C GLU A 139 10.49 9.13 -1.83
N GLY A 140 9.84 9.89 -2.69
CA GLY A 140 10.50 10.69 -3.72
C GLY A 140 10.65 12.14 -3.28
N HIS A 141 11.83 12.71 -3.51
CA HIS A 141 12.11 14.13 -3.27
C HIS A 141 12.76 14.78 -4.48
N THR A 142 12.53 16.08 -4.64
CA THR A 142 13.19 16.93 -5.64
C THR A 142 13.89 18.09 -4.94
N ASP A 143 14.64 18.86 -5.71
CA ASP A 143 14.98 20.23 -5.35
C ASP A 143 13.86 21.20 -5.75
N ASP A 144 14.09 22.48 -5.46
CA ASP A 144 13.16 23.58 -5.71
C ASP A 144 13.16 24.11 -7.15
N GLU A 145 13.92 23.48 -8.06
CA GLU A 145 13.92 23.84 -9.47
C GLU A 145 12.60 23.35 -10.10
N PRO A 146 11.72 24.24 -10.61
CA PRO A 146 10.42 23.81 -11.12
C PRO A 146 10.55 23.01 -12.41
N ILE A 147 10.00 21.80 -12.44
CA ILE A 147 9.78 21.07 -13.69
C ILE A 147 8.40 21.38 -14.28
N LYS A 148 8.32 21.44 -15.61
CA LYS A 148 7.04 21.54 -16.33
C LYS A 148 7.09 20.75 -17.64
N THR A 149 6.66 19.50 -17.58
CA THR A 149 6.56 18.62 -18.76
C THR A 149 5.14 18.10 -18.91
N ILE A 150 4.80 17.55 -20.09
CA ILE A 150 3.49 16.95 -20.34
C ILE A 150 3.23 15.79 -19.37
N ARG A 151 4.26 14.98 -19.07
CA ARG A 151 4.15 13.81 -18.21
C ARG A 151 4.22 14.17 -16.71
N TYR A 152 5.04 15.15 -16.36
CA TYR A 152 5.24 15.64 -15.00
C TYR A 152 5.04 17.16 -14.98
N PRO A 153 3.80 17.64 -14.76
CA PRO A 153 3.49 19.06 -14.72
C PRO A 153 4.16 19.83 -13.58
N SER A 154 4.51 19.14 -12.49
CA SER A 154 5.24 19.69 -11.35
C SER A 154 6.15 18.65 -10.68
N ASN A 155 6.92 19.10 -9.69
CA ASN A 155 7.77 18.25 -8.87
C ASN A 155 6.98 17.21 -8.05
N TRP A 156 5.68 17.46 -7.78
CA TRP A 156 4.82 16.49 -7.11
C TRP A 156 4.61 15.24 -7.96
N GLU A 157 4.30 15.40 -9.25
CA GLU A 157 4.13 14.26 -10.13
C GLU A 157 5.45 13.54 -10.38
N LEU A 158 6.56 14.27 -10.54
CA LEU A 158 7.86 13.64 -10.77
C LEU A 158 8.30 12.80 -9.57
N SER A 159 8.27 13.36 -8.37
CA SER A 159 8.67 12.65 -7.14
C SER A 159 7.78 11.45 -6.83
N SER A 160 6.45 11.62 -6.94
CA SER A 160 5.48 10.54 -6.71
C SER A 160 5.67 9.39 -7.69
N ASN A 161 5.91 9.70 -8.98
CA ASN A 161 6.14 8.67 -9.98
C ASN A 161 7.49 7.95 -9.78
N ARG A 162 8.55 8.63 -9.36
CA ARG A 162 9.83 7.97 -9.02
C ARG A 162 9.66 6.96 -7.89
N ALA A 163 8.96 7.34 -6.83
CA ALA A 163 8.64 6.42 -5.75
C ALA A 163 7.78 5.24 -6.23
N ALA A 164 6.76 5.51 -7.06
CA ALA A 164 5.91 4.48 -7.63
C ALA A 164 6.67 3.53 -8.58
N THR A 165 7.67 4.01 -9.33
CA THR A 165 8.51 3.18 -10.19
C THR A 165 9.29 2.15 -9.38
N VAL A 166 9.88 2.54 -8.25
CA VAL A 166 10.60 1.61 -7.36
C VAL A 166 9.66 0.56 -6.78
N VAL A 167 8.47 0.98 -6.31
CA VAL A 167 7.45 0.04 -5.83
C VAL A 167 7.03 -0.93 -6.94
N ARG A 168 6.81 -0.43 -8.16
CA ARG A 168 6.44 -1.25 -9.32
C ARG A 168 7.54 -2.24 -9.68
N PHE A 169 8.82 -1.83 -9.58
CA PHE A 169 9.97 -2.72 -9.76
C PHE A 169 9.92 -3.89 -8.76
N ILE A 170 9.78 -3.60 -7.46
CA ILE A 170 9.71 -4.63 -6.42
C ILE A 170 8.54 -5.60 -6.66
N ILE A 171 7.38 -5.09 -7.06
CA ILE A 171 6.20 -5.93 -7.38
C ILE A 171 6.46 -6.84 -8.57
N ALA A 172 7.10 -6.32 -9.63
CA ALA A 172 7.44 -7.10 -10.82
C ALA A 172 8.43 -8.22 -10.49
N GLU A 173 9.49 -7.91 -9.74
CA GLU A 173 10.46 -8.90 -9.28
C GLU A 173 9.81 -9.96 -8.37
N SER A 174 8.93 -9.55 -7.44
CA SER A 174 8.21 -10.48 -6.57
C SER A 174 7.25 -11.42 -7.32
N ALA A 175 6.69 -10.97 -8.46
CA ALA A 175 5.85 -11.80 -9.30
C ALA A 175 6.69 -12.89 -10.00
N ASN A 176 7.89 -12.54 -10.43
CA ASN A 176 8.81 -13.42 -11.16
C ASN A 176 9.65 -14.34 -10.26
N ASP A 177 9.75 -14.04 -8.96
CA ASP A 177 10.46 -14.88 -8.01
C ASP A 177 9.81 -16.27 -7.91
N THR A 178 10.62 -17.33 -7.92
CA THR A 178 10.16 -18.72 -7.81
C THR A 178 10.76 -19.43 -6.60
N ARG A 179 11.60 -18.73 -5.81
CA ARG A 179 12.26 -19.30 -4.63
C ARG A 179 11.22 -19.62 -3.55
N MET A 180 11.50 -20.71 -2.82
CA MET A 180 10.72 -21.18 -1.68
C MET A 180 11.65 -21.34 -0.47
N ASP A 181 11.15 -21.04 0.73
CA ASP A 181 11.86 -21.32 1.96
C ASP A 181 11.72 -22.79 2.39
N THR A 182 12.38 -23.17 3.48
CA THR A 182 12.34 -24.54 4.02
C THR A 182 10.95 -24.99 4.45
N ASN A 183 10.02 -24.06 4.65
CA ASN A 183 8.64 -24.31 5.05
C ASN A 183 7.68 -24.31 3.84
N GLY A 184 8.21 -24.23 2.61
CA GLY A 184 7.43 -24.17 1.38
C GLY A 184 6.72 -22.83 1.16
N GLN A 185 7.10 -21.78 1.90
CA GLN A 185 6.57 -20.44 1.67
C GLN A 185 7.41 -19.70 0.63
N LYS A 186 6.73 -19.02 -0.28
CA LYS A 186 7.36 -18.25 -1.35
C LYS A 186 8.20 -17.10 -0.79
N TYR A 187 9.35 -16.83 -1.40
CA TYR A 187 10.07 -15.57 -1.24
C TYR A 187 9.26 -14.44 -1.91
N GLY A 188 9.48 -13.21 -1.44
CA GLY A 188 8.91 -12.04 -2.09
C GLY A 188 8.48 -10.94 -1.13
N VAL A 189 7.83 -9.96 -1.72
CA VAL A 189 7.33 -8.78 -1.02
C VAL A 189 5.86 -8.62 -1.33
N GLU A 190 5.02 -8.82 -0.32
CA GLU A 190 3.58 -8.69 -0.48
C GLU A 190 3.18 -7.23 -0.74
N ARG A 191 2.25 -7.04 -1.68
CA ARG A 191 1.84 -5.70 -2.15
C ARG A 191 1.34 -4.78 -1.05
N TYR A 192 0.75 -5.32 0.02
CA TYR A 192 0.24 -4.52 1.15
C TYR A 192 1.34 -3.97 2.05
N ARG A 193 2.59 -4.42 1.89
CA ARG A 193 3.76 -3.92 2.62
C ARG A 193 4.40 -2.69 1.95
N LEU A 194 3.96 -2.37 0.73
CA LEU A 194 4.57 -1.35 -0.11
C LEU A 194 3.78 -0.04 -0.05
N LYS A 195 4.49 1.07 0.14
CA LYS A 195 3.94 2.43 0.05
C LYS A 195 4.84 3.30 -0.83
N ALA A 196 4.24 4.16 -1.65
CA ALA A 196 4.94 5.18 -2.42
C ALA A 196 4.40 6.57 -2.04
N THR A 197 5.29 7.51 -1.73
CA THR A 197 4.97 8.88 -1.34
C THR A 197 5.84 9.85 -2.12
N GLY A 198 5.28 10.92 -2.67
CA GLY A 198 6.06 12.03 -3.23
C GLY A 198 6.01 13.23 -2.30
N TYR A 199 7.15 13.87 -2.04
CA TYR A 199 7.26 15.08 -1.23
C TYR A 199 7.69 16.32 -2.01
N ALA A 200 7.99 16.18 -3.31
CA ALA A 200 8.57 17.26 -4.11
C ALA A 200 9.76 17.91 -3.37
N ASP A 201 9.78 19.24 -3.32
CA ASP A 201 10.78 20.10 -2.67
C ASP A 201 10.42 20.49 -1.23
N THR A 202 9.28 20.02 -0.71
CA THR A 202 8.73 20.46 0.59
C THR A 202 9.48 19.95 1.81
N GLN A 203 10.27 18.89 1.64
CA GLN A 203 11.11 18.32 2.69
C GLN A 203 12.57 18.27 2.21
N PRO A 204 13.26 19.42 2.12
CA PRO A 204 14.67 19.46 1.72
C PRO A 204 15.56 18.92 2.85
N LYS A 205 16.60 18.17 2.49
CA LYS A 205 17.64 17.71 3.43
C LYS A 205 18.55 18.86 3.85
N VAL A 206 18.82 19.76 2.90
CA VAL A 206 19.65 20.96 3.06
C VAL A 206 18.98 22.13 2.33
N PRO A 207 19.19 23.39 2.75
CA PRO A 207 18.57 24.53 2.08
C PRO A 207 18.92 24.59 0.59
N ASN A 208 17.92 24.73 -0.29
CA ASN A 208 18.16 24.81 -1.74
C ASN A 208 18.86 26.11 -2.16
N ARG A 209 18.71 27.18 -1.36
CA ARG A 209 19.19 28.53 -1.66
C ARG A 209 19.97 29.11 -0.48
N ASP A 210 20.86 30.04 -0.77
CA ASP A 210 21.55 30.85 0.23
C ASP A 210 20.64 31.95 0.82
N ALA A 211 21.16 32.73 1.77
CA ALA A 211 20.42 33.83 2.41
C ALA A 211 20.03 34.94 1.41
N SER A 212 20.69 35.02 0.25
CA SER A 212 20.42 35.99 -0.81
C SER A 212 19.43 35.45 -1.86
N GLY A 213 18.99 34.19 -1.73
CA GLY A 213 18.08 33.52 -2.66
C GLY A 213 18.76 32.84 -3.85
N ASN A 214 20.09 32.81 -3.92
CA ASN A 214 20.81 32.16 -5.01
C ASN A 214 20.81 30.63 -4.83
N PRO A 215 20.65 29.84 -5.91
CA PRO A 215 20.69 28.39 -5.83
C PRO A 215 22.06 27.86 -5.36
N ILE A 216 22.05 26.96 -4.38
CA ILE A 216 23.24 26.22 -3.95
C ILE A 216 23.22 24.87 -4.67
N LYS A 217 23.96 24.75 -5.79
CA LYS A 217 23.89 23.58 -6.68
C LYS A 217 24.19 22.25 -5.99
N ALA A 218 25.17 22.22 -5.09
CA ALA A 218 25.49 21.03 -4.31
C ALA A 218 24.30 20.58 -3.43
N ASN A 219 23.58 21.53 -2.83
CA ASN A 219 22.41 21.24 -1.99
C ASN A 219 21.22 20.80 -2.82
N GLN A 220 20.99 21.42 -3.97
CA GLN A 220 19.96 21.01 -4.92
C GLN A 220 20.17 19.54 -5.35
N ILE A 221 21.39 19.15 -5.69
CA ILE A 221 21.72 17.76 -6.03
C ILE A 221 21.44 16.84 -4.84
N ALA A 222 21.91 17.19 -3.63
CA ALA A 222 21.68 16.41 -2.42
C ALA A 222 20.19 16.26 -2.05
N ASN A 223 19.33 17.21 -2.47
CA ASN A 223 17.89 17.15 -2.26
C ASN A 223 17.16 16.27 -3.29
N ARG A 224 17.75 16.04 -4.47
CA ARG A 224 17.20 15.13 -5.49
C ARG A 224 17.49 13.67 -5.10
N ARG A 225 16.62 13.08 -4.28
CA ARG A 225 16.80 11.70 -3.78
C ARG A 225 15.52 10.87 -3.78
N VAL A 226 15.69 9.55 -3.77
CA VAL A 226 14.64 8.60 -3.43
C VAL A 226 15.05 7.88 -2.15
N ILE A 227 14.16 7.83 -1.17
CA ILE A 227 14.40 7.19 0.11
C ILE A 227 13.56 5.91 0.18
N ILE A 228 14.19 4.80 0.56
CA ILE A 228 13.52 3.54 0.84
C ILE A 228 13.65 3.30 2.35
N ARG A 229 12.54 3.43 3.06
CA ARG A 229 12.41 3.19 4.50
C ARG A 229 11.87 1.80 4.74
N VAL A 230 12.58 1.01 5.54
CA VAL A 230 12.23 -0.36 5.90
C VAL A 230 12.02 -0.41 7.40
N ASN A 231 10.80 -0.71 7.87
CA ASN A 231 10.46 -0.71 9.29
C ASN A 231 9.67 -1.96 9.67
N LYS A 232 9.83 -2.43 10.92
CA LYS A 232 9.21 -3.66 11.44
C LYS A 232 7.73 -3.47 11.85
N SER A 233 7.25 -2.23 11.95
CA SER A 233 5.90 -1.94 12.45
C SER A 233 4.84 -2.41 11.45
N SER A 234 4.18 -3.52 11.77
CA SER A 234 3.08 -4.11 11.00
C SER A 234 1.81 -3.26 11.12
N ASN A 235 1.74 -2.15 10.40
CA ASN A 235 0.52 -1.35 10.33
C ASN A 235 -0.57 -1.97 9.43
N TYR A 236 -0.30 -3.12 8.80
CA TYR A 236 -1.21 -3.69 7.81
C TYR A 236 -1.53 -5.16 8.14
N ASN A 237 -2.37 -5.35 9.15
CA ASN A 237 -3.27 -6.50 9.11
C ASN A 237 -4.08 -6.40 7.82
N LYS A 238 -4.21 -7.50 7.07
CA LYS A 238 -5.07 -7.56 5.87
C LYS A 238 -6.40 -6.91 6.24
N VAL A 239 -6.66 -5.72 5.68
CA VAL A 239 -7.86 -4.96 6.03
C VAL A 239 -9.03 -5.88 5.72
N LYS A 240 -9.71 -6.37 6.75
CA LYS A 240 -11.04 -6.97 6.58
C LYS A 240 -11.90 -5.81 6.16
N ILE A 241 -11.98 -5.56 4.85
CA ILE A 241 -12.85 -4.53 4.28
C ILE A 241 -14.22 -4.81 4.90
N PRO A 242 -14.73 -3.94 5.78
CA PRO A 242 -16.07 -4.11 6.28
C PRO A 242 -16.92 -4.23 5.03
N LYS A 243 -17.73 -5.29 4.93
CA LYS A 243 -18.78 -5.31 3.91
C LYS A 243 -19.68 -4.13 4.27
N PHE A 244 -19.35 -2.93 3.79
CA PHE A 244 -20.27 -1.82 3.73
C PHE A 244 -21.34 -2.34 2.80
N ARG A 245 -22.35 -2.96 3.42
CA ARG A 245 -23.61 -3.25 2.78
C ARG A 245 -24.15 -1.88 2.43
N ARG A 246 -23.77 -1.33 1.27
CA ARG A 246 -24.63 -0.41 0.55
C ARG A 246 -25.99 -1.07 0.69
N LYS A 247 -26.99 -0.37 1.21
CA LYS A 247 -28.38 -0.83 1.16
C LYS A 247 -28.77 -0.87 -0.32
N ALA A 248 -28.19 -1.80 -1.08
CA ALA A 248 -28.49 -2.13 -2.45
C ALA A 248 -29.74 -3.02 -2.49
N LYS A 249 -30.65 -2.86 -1.53
CA LYS A 249 -32.00 -3.41 -1.66
C LYS A 249 -32.83 -2.64 -2.69
N LYS A 250 -32.38 -1.46 -3.14
CA LYS A 250 -32.97 -0.72 -4.27
C LYS A 250 -32.11 -0.74 -5.55
N ALA A 251 -30.78 -0.81 -5.44
CA ALA A 251 -29.89 -0.84 -6.62
C ALA A 251 -29.84 -2.20 -7.33
N ALA A 252 -29.95 -3.33 -6.60
CA ALA A 252 -29.96 -4.66 -7.22
C ALA A 252 -31.26 -4.97 -8.00
N GLN A 253 -32.33 -4.20 -7.75
CA GLN A 253 -33.57 -4.26 -8.54
C GLN A 253 -33.48 -3.42 -9.83
N LEU A 254 -32.71 -2.33 -9.82
CA LEU A 254 -32.49 -1.50 -11.00
C LEU A 254 -31.41 -2.09 -11.94
N GLU A 255 -30.34 -2.69 -11.43
CA GLU A 255 -29.30 -3.34 -12.26
C GLU A 255 -29.80 -4.60 -12.99
N ASN A 256 -30.70 -5.39 -12.39
CA ASN A 256 -31.30 -6.54 -13.08
C ASN A 256 -32.33 -6.14 -14.14
N THR A 257 -32.78 -4.88 -14.15
CA THR A 257 -33.66 -4.35 -15.19
C THR A 257 -32.84 -3.76 -16.35
N GLU A 258 -31.69 -3.11 -16.07
CA GLU A 258 -30.80 -2.58 -17.11
C GLU A 258 -29.98 -3.66 -17.84
N ILE A 259 -29.62 -4.77 -17.18
CA ILE A 259 -28.81 -5.84 -17.79
C ILE A 259 -29.63 -6.70 -18.80
N ASN A 260 -30.97 -6.61 -18.82
CA ASN A 260 -31.79 -7.25 -19.85
C ASN A 260 -32.06 -6.35 -21.08
N VAL A 261 -31.73 -5.06 -21.02
CA VAL A 261 -31.94 -4.13 -22.15
C VAL A 261 -30.86 -4.31 -23.22
N SER A 262 -29.63 -4.66 -22.85
CA SER A 262 -28.53 -4.84 -23.81
C SER A 262 -28.51 -6.19 -24.52
N LYS A 263 -29.28 -7.19 -24.05
CA LYS A 263 -29.34 -8.54 -24.65
C LYS A 263 -30.45 -8.74 -25.68
N ASN A 264 -31.43 -7.83 -25.76
CA ASN A 264 -32.60 -7.95 -26.65
C ASN A 264 -32.70 -6.86 -27.73
N ILE A 265 -31.63 -6.08 -27.94
CA ILE A 265 -31.54 -5.25 -29.14
C ILE A 265 -30.93 -6.14 -30.23
N ASP A 266 -31.79 -6.84 -30.95
CA ASP A 266 -31.44 -7.45 -32.24
C ASP A 266 -31.11 -6.32 -33.23
N ILE A 267 -29.87 -5.81 -33.14
CA ILE A 267 -29.29 -5.02 -34.22
C ILE A 267 -29.09 -6.02 -35.36
N PRO A 268 -29.55 -5.75 -36.60
CA PRO A 268 -29.32 -6.62 -37.75
C PRO A 268 -27.84 -6.60 -38.18
N ILE A 269 -26.95 -7.09 -37.32
CA ILE A 269 -25.49 -7.18 -37.55
C ILE A 269 -25.20 -8.16 -38.69
N LYS A 270 -26.09 -9.13 -38.96
CA LYS A 270 -25.94 -10.09 -40.07
C LYS A 270 -25.95 -9.45 -41.46
N GLN A 271 -26.73 -8.39 -41.68
CA GLN A 271 -26.74 -7.70 -42.98
C GLN A 271 -25.50 -6.82 -43.18
N ILE A 272 -24.97 -6.25 -42.09
CA ILE A 272 -23.77 -5.42 -42.12
C ILE A 272 -22.53 -6.28 -42.43
N LYS A 273 -22.39 -7.45 -41.80
CA LYS A 273 -21.25 -8.36 -41.99
C LYS A 273 -21.16 -8.95 -43.41
N GLY A 274 -22.28 -9.42 -43.96
CA GLY A 274 -22.28 -10.01 -45.31
C GLY A 274 -21.90 -9.02 -46.41
N THR A 275 -22.17 -7.73 -46.19
CA THR A 275 -21.92 -6.68 -47.18
C THR A 275 -20.50 -6.11 -47.07
N THR A 276 -19.94 -6.01 -45.85
CA THR A 276 -18.53 -5.61 -45.63
C THR A 276 -17.54 -6.59 -46.27
N ASP A 277 -17.84 -7.88 -46.26
CA ASP A 277 -16.97 -8.91 -46.84
C ASP A 277 -16.94 -8.82 -48.39
N SER A 278 -18.01 -8.31 -49.02
CA SER A 278 -18.06 -8.06 -50.48
C SER A 278 -17.25 -6.83 -50.92
N ILE A 279 -17.10 -5.83 -50.05
CA ILE A 279 -16.35 -4.59 -50.35
C ILE A 279 -14.85 -4.80 -50.13
N ILE A 280 -14.47 -5.58 -49.11
CA ILE A 280 -13.06 -5.95 -48.85
C ILE A 280 -12.48 -6.78 -50.01
N SER A 281 -13.32 -7.56 -50.69
CA SER A 281 -12.88 -8.41 -51.80
C SER A 281 -12.73 -7.69 -53.14
N ASN A 282 -13.30 -6.48 -53.33
CA ASN A 282 -13.04 -5.67 -54.53
C ASN A 282 -13.26 -4.15 -54.28
N PRO A 283 -12.21 -3.39 -53.90
CA PRO A 283 -12.34 -1.99 -53.53
C PRO A 283 -12.19 -1.07 -54.76
N ASN A 284 -13.29 -0.79 -55.47
CA ASN A 284 -13.34 0.23 -56.52
C ASN A 284 -14.10 1.49 -56.05
N GLU A 285 -13.65 2.66 -56.51
CA GLU A 285 -14.09 3.99 -56.05
C GLU A 285 -15.60 4.25 -56.25
N GLU A 286 -16.22 3.62 -57.24
CA GLU A 286 -17.66 3.72 -57.50
C GLU A 286 -18.49 2.96 -56.47
N GLY A 287 -18.05 1.76 -56.03
CA GLY A 287 -18.75 0.98 -55.02
C GLY A 287 -18.75 1.63 -53.63
N ILE A 288 -17.70 2.40 -53.31
CA ILE A 288 -17.60 3.15 -52.06
C ILE A 288 -18.53 4.37 -52.06
N LYS A 289 -18.74 5.01 -53.23
CA LYS A 289 -19.61 6.18 -53.40
C LYS A 289 -21.11 5.83 -53.35
N GLU A 290 -21.53 4.67 -53.82
CA GLU A 290 -22.91 4.18 -53.64
C GLU A 290 -23.18 3.69 -52.21
N PHE A 291 -22.16 3.17 -51.52
CA PHE A 291 -22.31 2.56 -50.19
C PHE A 291 -22.53 3.58 -49.06
N TYR A 292 -21.80 4.69 -49.07
CA TYR A 292 -21.85 5.68 -48.00
C TYR A 292 -23.25 6.23 -47.70
N PRO A 293 -24.06 6.65 -48.69
CA PRO A 293 -25.40 7.16 -48.42
C PRO A 293 -26.32 6.07 -47.86
N VAL A 294 -26.31 4.85 -48.42
CA VAL A 294 -27.19 3.75 -47.97
C VAL A 294 -26.86 3.31 -46.53
N ALA A 295 -25.57 3.23 -46.18
CA ALA A 295 -25.13 2.90 -44.83
C ALA A 295 -25.57 3.97 -43.80
N LEU A 296 -25.43 5.25 -44.16
CA LEU A 296 -25.87 6.37 -43.32
C LEU A 296 -27.40 6.40 -43.14
N THR A 297 -28.19 6.11 -44.18
CA THR A 297 -29.65 6.06 -44.07
C THR A 297 -30.09 4.94 -43.12
N ASN A 298 -29.50 3.74 -43.25
CA ASN A 298 -29.84 2.59 -42.40
C ASN A 298 -29.46 2.80 -40.93
N ILE A 299 -28.32 3.45 -40.67
CA ILE A 299 -27.91 3.82 -39.31
C ILE A 299 -28.87 4.86 -38.72
N ASN A 300 -29.27 5.86 -39.50
CA ASN A 300 -30.18 6.90 -39.05
C ASN A 300 -31.60 6.39 -38.79
N GLU A 301 -32.10 5.47 -39.62
CA GLU A 301 -33.40 4.81 -39.38
C GLU A 301 -33.37 3.90 -38.15
N SER A 302 -32.28 3.16 -37.97
CA SER A 302 -32.07 2.34 -36.76
C SER A 302 -32.01 3.21 -35.51
N ALA A 303 -31.30 4.34 -35.54
CA ALA A 303 -31.22 5.28 -34.43
C ALA A 303 -32.59 5.94 -34.12
N LYS A 304 -33.38 6.26 -35.15
CA LYS A 304 -34.76 6.77 -34.97
C LYS A 304 -35.68 5.72 -34.33
N SER A 305 -35.59 4.46 -34.75
CA SER A 305 -36.37 3.36 -34.18
C SER A 305 -36.03 3.12 -32.70
N VAL A 306 -34.74 3.15 -32.35
CA VAL A 306 -34.28 3.04 -30.96
C VAL A 306 -34.77 4.21 -30.10
N LYS A 307 -34.68 5.44 -30.62
CA LYS A 307 -35.13 6.65 -29.90
C LYS A 307 -36.65 6.63 -29.65
N LYS A 308 -37.44 6.17 -30.62
CA LYS A 308 -38.89 6.01 -30.48
C LYS A 308 -39.26 5.00 -29.39
N LYS A 309 -38.61 3.82 -29.39
CA LYS A 309 -38.82 2.80 -28.36
C LYS A 309 -38.44 3.27 -26.94
N LEU A 310 -37.37 4.04 -26.82
CA LEU A 310 -36.98 4.63 -25.53
C LEU A 310 -37.99 5.67 -25.02
N GLN A 311 -38.63 6.43 -25.91
CA GLN A 311 -39.68 7.39 -25.55
C GLN A 311 -40.98 6.71 -25.14
N GLU A 312 -41.40 5.67 -25.85
CA GLU A 312 -42.59 4.87 -25.51
C GLU A 312 -42.42 4.17 -24.15
N GLN A 313 -41.24 3.64 -23.86
CA GLN A 313 -40.93 3.01 -22.57
C GLN A 313 -40.75 4.03 -21.43
N GLY A 314 -40.27 5.24 -21.73
CA GLY A 314 -40.23 6.36 -20.80
C GLY A 314 -41.61 6.89 -20.40
N ALA A 315 -42.60 6.80 -21.29
CA ALA A 315 -43.99 7.10 -20.97
C ALA A 315 -44.61 6.00 -20.10
N GLN A 316 -44.37 4.73 -20.43
CA GLN A 316 -44.88 3.59 -19.68
C GLN A 316 -44.32 3.51 -18.25
N THR A 317 -43.05 3.89 -18.03
CA THR A 317 -42.46 3.98 -16.69
C THR A 317 -42.98 5.16 -15.87
N LYS A 318 -43.44 6.24 -16.50
CA LYS A 318 -44.12 7.34 -15.81
C LYS A 318 -45.54 6.97 -15.38
N ASP A 319 -46.28 6.24 -16.21
CA ASP A 319 -47.62 5.74 -15.86
C ASP A 319 -47.57 4.78 -14.67
N ILE A 320 -46.61 3.85 -14.66
CA ILE A 320 -46.40 2.91 -13.54
C ILE A 320 -46.03 3.65 -12.25
N MET A 321 -45.28 4.74 -12.33
CA MET A 321 -44.92 5.56 -11.16
C MET A 321 -46.08 6.43 -10.66
N ALA A 322 -47.03 6.79 -11.52
CA ALA A 322 -48.25 7.51 -11.13
C ALA A 322 -49.28 6.60 -10.46
N GLU A 323 -49.28 5.30 -10.76
CA GLU A 323 -50.13 4.28 -10.13
C GLU A 323 -49.60 3.82 -8.75
N LEU A 324 -48.35 4.16 -8.43
CA LEU A 324 -47.63 3.78 -7.19
C LEU A 324 -47.50 4.94 -6.17
N MET A 325 -48.03 6.13 -6.46
CA MET A 325 -48.17 7.26 -5.54
C MET A 325 -49.62 7.47 -5.13
#